data_AF-A0A1E1W1I8-F1
#
_entry.id   AF-A0A1E1W1I8-F1
#
_cell.length_a   1.000
_cell.length_b   1.000
_cell.length_c   1.000
_cell.angle_alpha   90.00
_cell.angle_beta   90.00
_cell.angle_gamma   90.00
#
_symmetry.space_group_name_H-M   'P 1'
#
loop_
_entity.id
_entity.type
_entity.pdbx_description
1 polymer ?
#
loop_
_entity_poly.entity_id
_entity_poly.type
_entity_poly.pdbx_seq_one_letter_code
_entity_poly.pdbx_strand_id
1 'polypeptide(L)'
;MNTNNVVWKRKNLMLLSICMFTCFILYQLYFFFKITSETGNNNYIYIRSDADKFISEQGSIKGVLSKNMVKYRPDFKNEFKCLNSEQHIPFDWVNDDFCDCADGTDEPSTNACPRGIFYCDTQYQKKPVALLTVPSGKVNDGICDCCDGSDEWLHESDKKLLSQLYEKNYRYYVATCPNVC
;
A
#
# COMPACT_ATOMS: atom_id res chain seq x y z
N MET A 1 -12.24 65.78 14.33
CA MET A 1 -11.76 64.58 13.59
C MET A 1 -12.98 63.86 13.02
N ASN A 2 -13.04 63.68 11.71
CA ASN A 2 -14.26 63.33 10.97
C ASN A 2 -14.63 61.85 11.14
N THR A 3 -15.59 61.57 12.02
CA THR A 3 -16.12 60.23 12.37
C THR A 3 -16.64 59.47 11.16
N ASN A 4 -17.12 60.18 10.13
CA ASN A 4 -17.63 59.59 8.89
C ASN A 4 -16.54 58.88 8.08
N ASN A 5 -15.29 59.38 8.08
CA ASN A 5 -14.17 58.76 7.36
C ASN A 5 -13.70 57.45 8.01
N VAL A 6 -13.79 57.34 9.35
CA VAL A 6 -13.40 56.13 10.09
C VAL A 6 -14.45 55.03 9.90
N VAL A 7 -15.73 55.38 9.94
CA VAL A 7 -16.85 54.45 9.70
C VAL A 7 -16.82 53.95 8.25
N TRP A 8 -16.55 54.82 7.28
CA TRP A 8 -16.46 54.45 5.87
C TRP A 8 -15.29 53.48 5.60
N LYS A 9 -14.10 53.76 6.16
CA LYS A 9 -12.95 52.84 6.07
C LYS A 9 -13.22 51.48 6.71
N ARG A 10 -13.87 51.42 7.88
CA ARG A 10 -14.24 50.16 8.54
C ARG A 10 -15.26 49.36 7.74
N LYS A 11 -16.27 50.01 7.16
CA LYS A 11 -17.25 49.37 6.27
C LYS A 11 -16.59 48.82 5.01
N ASN A 12 -15.65 49.57 4.42
CA ASN A 12 -14.94 49.15 3.21
C ASN A 12 -13.98 47.97 3.49
N LEU A 13 -13.32 47.96 4.65
CA LEU A 13 -12.47 46.84 5.09
C LEU A 13 -13.28 45.56 5.37
N MET A 14 -14.45 45.70 6.01
CA MET A 14 -15.40 44.59 6.19
C MET A 14 -15.86 44.03 4.84
N LEU A 15 -16.19 44.90 3.88
CA LEU A 15 -16.59 44.49 2.53
C LEU A 15 -15.49 43.72 1.79
N LEU A 16 -14.25 44.21 1.86
CA LEU A 16 -13.08 43.54 1.26
C LEU A 16 -12.82 42.18 1.92
N SER A 17 -12.93 42.10 3.25
CA SER A 17 -12.77 40.84 3.98
C SER A 17 -13.84 39.81 3.61
N ILE A 18 -15.10 40.24 3.48
CA ILE A 18 -16.20 39.38 3.04
C ILE A 18 -15.94 38.90 1.61
N CYS A 19 -15.52 39.78 0.71
CA CYS A 19 -15.19 39.43 -0.67
C CYS A 19 -14.07 38.38 -0.74
N MET A 20 -12.96 38.58 -0.02
CA MET A 20 -11.86 37.62 0.04
C MET A 20 -12.31 36.25 0.59
N PHE A 21 -13.15 36.24 1.62
CA PHE A 21 -13.68 35.01 2.19
C PHE A 21 -14.63 34.29 1.22
N THR A 22 -15.49 35.03 0.52
CA THR A 22 -16.35 34.46 -0.53
C THR A 22 -15.55 33.88 -1.69
N CYS A 23 -14.50 34.57 -2.15
CA CYS A 23 -13.61 34.06 -3.19
C CYS A 23 -12.88 32.79 -2.74
N PHE A 24 -12.42 32.75 -1.49
CA PHE A 24 -11.79 31.55 -0.93
C PHE A 24 -12.77 30.38 -0.87
N ILE A 25 -14.00 30.58 -0.37
CA ILE A 25 -15.02 29.52 -0.35
C ILE A 25 -15.36 29.05 -1.76
N LEU A 26 -15.53 29.96 -2.73
CA LEU A 26 -15.80 29.59 -4.12
C LEU A 26 -14.64 28.79 -4.74
N TYR A 27 -13.40 29.14 -4.43
CA TYR A 27 -12.22 28.37 -4.86
C TYR A 27 -12.18 26.97 -4.23
N GLN A 28 -12.44 26.86 -2.92
CA GLN A 28 -12.51 25.56 -2.23
C GLN A 28 -13.64 24.69 -2.79
N LEU A 29 -14.81 25.27 -3.06
CA LEU A 29 -15.93 24.55 -3.68
C LEU A 29 -15.61 24.14 -5.11
N TYR A 30 -14.98 25.00 -5.92
CA TYR A 30 -14.52 24.64 -7.26
C TYR A 30 -13.54 23.48 -7.23
N PHE A 31 -12.56 23.50 -6.32
CA PHE A 31 -11.59 22.42 -6.17
C PHE A 31 -12.25 21.12 -5.71
N PHE A 32 -13.17 21.19 -4.74
CA PHE A 32 -13.97 20.06 -4.31
C PHE A 32 -14.82 19.50 -5.45
N PHE A 33 -15.52 20.33 -6.21
CA PHE A 33 -16.31 19.91 -7.36
C PHE A 33 -15.46 19.36 -8.50
N LYS A 34 -14.24 19.84 -8.69
CA LYS A 34 -13.31 19.29 -9.67
C LYS A 34 -12.86 17.89 -9.27
N ILE A 35 -12.48 17.70 -8.01
CA ILE A 35 -12.18 16.36 -7.47
C ILE A 35 -13.40 15.46 -7.56
N THR A 36 -14.59 15.93 -7.16
CA THR A 36 -15.79 15.08 -7.20
C THR A 36 -16.28 14.81 -8.62
N SER A 37 -16.08 15.73 -9.56
CA SER A 37 -16.30 15.52 -11.00
C SER A 37 -15.34 14.49 -11.58
N GLU A 38 -14.08 14.48 -11.14
CA GLU A 38 -13.12 13.42 -11.48
C GLU A 38 -13.56 12.08 -10.88
N THR A 39 -14.27 12.05 -9.75
CA THR A 39 -14.81 10.81 -9.15
C THR A 39 -16.24 10.45 -9.56
N GLY A 40 -16.96 11.33 -10.26
CA GLY A 40 -18.42 11.28 -10.38
C GLY A 40 -18.97 10.56 -11.60
N ASN A 41 -18.10 10.17 -12.52
CA ASN A 41 -18.50 9.40 -13.69
C ASN A 41 -17.31 8.62 -14.18
N ASN A 42 -17.05 7.46 -13.57
CA ASN A 42 -16.25 6.39 -14.15
C ASN A 42 -16.30 5.17 -13.22
N ASN A 43 -16.66 4.03 -13.80
CA ASN A 43 -16.07 2.75 -13.41
C ASN A 43 -14.54 2.88 -13.57
N TYR A 44 -13.87 3.60 -12.68
CA TYR A 44 -12.42 3.58 -12.60
C TYR A 44 -12.03 2.22 -12.04
N ILE A 45 -11.85 1.29 -12.97
CA ILE A 45 -10.79 0.29 -12.85
C ILE A 45 -9.55 1.11 -12.50
N TYR A 46 -9.09 1.07 -11.25
CA TYR A 46 -7.70 1.40 -10.95
C TYR A 46 -6.89 0.40 -11.76
N ILE A 47 -6.45 0.80 -12.96
CA ILE A 47 -5.43 0.06 -13.69
C ILE A 47 -4.20 0.25 -12.82
N ARG A 48 -3.99 -0.65 -11.84
CA ARG A 48 -2.72 -0.76 -11.13
C ARG A 48 -1.66 -0.74 -12.21
N SER A 49 -0.77 0.24 -12.15
CA SER A 49 0.39 0.26 -13.02
C SER A 49 1.29 -0.93 -12.64
N ASP A 50 2.21 -1.33 -13.51
CA ASP A 50 3.20 -2.38 -13.16
C ASP A 50 3.99 -2.01 -11.89
N ALA A 51 4.09 -0.72 -11.56
CA ALA A 51 4.71 -0.23 -10.32
C ALA A 51 3.87 -0.51 -9.06
N ASP A 52 2.56 -0.70 -9.19
CA ASP A 52 1.66 -0.96 -8.05
C ASP A 52 1.50 -2.45 -7.76
N LYS A 53 2.19 -3.34 -8.50
CA LYS A 53 2.06 -4.79 -8.35
C LYS A 53 2.38 -5.29 -6.93
N PHE A 54 3.27 -4.58 -6.23
CA PHE A 54 3.68 -4.88 -4.85
C PHE A 54 2.79 -4.25 -3.78
N ILE A 55 1.73 -3.53 -4.16
CA ILE A 55 0.81 -2.91 -3.22
C ILE A 55 -0.41 -3.82 -3.04
N SER A 56 -0.82 -4.06 -1.79
CA SER A 56 -2.02 -4.80 -1.42
C SER A 56 -3.28 -3.97 -1.69
N GLU A 57 -4.46 -4.58 -1.59
CA GLU A 57 -5.74 -3.85 -1.70
C GLU A 57 -5.90 -2.81 -0.58
N GLN A 58 -5.24 -3.02 0.56
CA GLN A 58 -5.23 -2.13 1.72
C GLN A 58 -4.19 -1.00 1.59
N GLY A 59 -3.47 -0.91 0.47
CA GLY A 59 -2.45 0.12 0.25
C GLY A 59 -1.14 -0.13 1.01
N SER A 60 -0.92 -1.35 1.51
CA SER A 60 0.33 -1.76 2.16
C SER A 60 1.26 -2.42 1.15
N ILE A 61 2.58 -2.30 1.34
CA ILE A 61 3.54 -3.13 0.59
C ILE A 61 3.30 -4.59 1.00
N LYS A 62 3.15 -5.47 0.00
CA LYS A 62 2.94 -6.90 0.19
C LYS A 62 4.10 -7.52 0.96
N GLY A 63 3.79 -8.53 1.75
CA GLY A 63 4.81 -9.24 2.51
C GLY A 63 5.49 -8.42 3.61
N VAL A 64 5.10 -7.17 3.85
CA VAL A 64 5.64 -6.33 4.93
C VAL A 64 4.74 -6.40 6.16
N LEU A 65 5.35 -6.66 7.31
CA LEU A 65 4.66 -6.53 8.59
C LEU A 65 4.21 -5.07 8.81
N SER A 66 2.94 -4.85 9.13
CA SER A 66 2.31 -3.53 9.27
C SER A 66 3.12 -2.56 10.14
N LYS A 67 3.75 -3.06 11.22
CA LYS A 67 4.58 -2.24 12.13
C LYS A 67 5.89 -1.73 11.49
N ASN A 68 6.37 -2.41 10.45
CA ASN A 68 7.60 -2.09 9.75
C ASN A 68 7.37 -1.25 8.50
N MET A 69 6.12 -0.97 8.10
CA MET A 69 5.80 -0.23 6.86
C MET A 69 6.54 1.10 6.73
N VAL A 70 6.74 1.81 7.84
CA VAL A 70 7.46 3.09 7.85
C VAL A 70 8.94 2.94 7.49
N LYS A 71 9.52 1.76 7.70
CA LYS A 71 10.92 1.46 7.39
C LYS A 71 11.15 1.12 5.91
N TYR A 72 10.10 0.75 5.18
CA TYR A 72 10.15 0.49 3.74
C TYR A 72 9.86 1.77 2.94
N ARG A 73 10.66 2.80 3.21
CA ARG A 73 10.64 4.08 2.49
C ARG A 73 12.07 4.47 2.16
N PRO A 74 12.29 5.08 0.98
CA PRO A 74 13.62 5.60 0.65
C PRO A 74 14.01 6.70 1.64
N ASP A 75 15.31 6.80 1.90
CA ASP A 75 15.88 7.95 2.59
C ASP A 75 16.02 9.16 1.64
N PHE A 76 16.69 10.22 2.12
CA PHE A 76 16.89 11.45 1.35
C PHE A 76 17.83 11.28 0.13
N LYS A 77 18.54 10.15 0.02
CA LYS A 77 19.40 9.79 -1.11
C LYS A 77 18.74 8.80 -2.07
N ASN A 78 17.47 8.44 -1.84
CA ASN A 78 16.78 7.38 -2.56
C ASN A 78 17.39 5.98 -2.28
N GLU A 79 17.92 5.76 -1.07
CA GLU A 79 18.44 4.47 -0.62
C GLU A 79 17.49 3.80 0.37
N PHE A 80 17.46 2.47 0.37
CA PHE A 80 16.84 1.63 1.38
C PHE A 80 17.90 1.15 2.38
N LYS A 81 17.62 1.30 3.67
CA LYS A 81 18.42 0.68 4.73
C LYS A 81 17.85 -0.70 5.04
N CYS A 82 18.64 -1.75 4.81
CA CYS A 82 18.29 -3.12 5.20
C CYS A 82 17.96 -3.16 6.71
N LEU A 83 16.91 -3.88 7.10
CA LEU A 83 16.29 -3.67 8.42
C LEU A 83 17.11 -4.20 9.60
N ASN A 84 17.88 -5.26 9.39
CA ASN A 84 18.63 -5.99 10.41
C ASN A 84 20.14 -6.01 10.13
N SER A 85 20.59 -5.26 9.13
CA SER A 85 21.99 -5.08 8.78
C SER A 85 22.29 -3.58 8.58
N GLU A 86 23.57 -3.22 8.47
CA GLU A 86 23.98 -1.83 8.24
C GLU A 86 24.15 -1.50 6.74
N GLN A 87 23.69 -2.39 5.85
CA GLN A 87 23.78 -2.21 4.41
C GLN A 87 22.73 -1.20 3.92
N HIS A 88 23.14 -0.40 2.95
CA HIS A 88 22.28 0.51 2.18
C HIS A 88 22.32 0.09 0.71
N ILE A 89 21.17 0.07 0.06
CA ILE A 89 21.01 -0.26 -1.36
C ILE A 89 20.14 0.81 -2.04
N PRO A 90 20.19 0.97 -3.36
CA PRO A 90 19.20 1.77 -4.08
C PRO A 90 17.77 1.32 -3.76
N PHE A 91 16.83 2.25 -3.53
CA PHE A 91 15.46 1.87 -3.20
C PHE A 91 14.76 1.09 -4.32
N ASP A 92 15.16 1.31 -5.56
CA ASP A 92 14.63 0.58 -6.73
C ASP A 92 15.02 -0.91 -6.75
N TRP A 93 15.93 -1.35 -5.86
CA TRP A 93 16.29 -2.76 -5.66
C TRP A 93 15.36 -3.46 -4.66
N VAL A 94 14.41 -2.75 -4.05
CA VAL A 94 13.42 -3.37 -3.17
C VAL A 94 12.33 -4.05 -3.99
N ASN A 95 12.16 -5.37 -3.81
CA ASN A 95 11.31 -6.24 -4.61
C ASN A 95 11.70 -6.27 -6.09
N ASP A 96 12.99 -6.34 -6.40
CA ASP A 96 13.45 -6.42 -7.79
C ASP A 96 13.72 -7.86 -8.28
N ASP A 97 13.29 -8.85 -7.48
CA ASP A 97 13.54 -10.28 -7.68
C ASP A 97 15.03 -10.68 -7.54
N PHE A 98 15.85 -9.84 -6.89
CA PHE A 98 17.23 -10.13 -6.52
C PHE A 98 17.47 -9.93 -5.02
N CYS A 99 18.37 -10.73 -4.42
CA CYS A 99 18.63 -10.67 -2.99
C CYS A 99 19.92 -9.90 -2.70
N ASP A 100 19.81 -8.60 -2.49
CA ASP A 100 20.91 -7.67 -2.21
C ASP A 100 21.21 -7.51 -0.73
N CYS A 101 20.19 -7.42 0.12
CA CYS A 101 20.41 -7.31 1.55
C CYS A 101 20.90 -8.64 2.13
N ALA A 102 21.98 -8.61 2.91
CA ALA A 102 22.48 -9.81 3.61
C ALA A 102 21.45 -10.43 4.58
N ASP A 103 20.49 -9.64 5.05
CA ASP A 103 19.36 -10.07 5.89
C ASP A 103 18.08 -10.40 5.10
N GLY A 104 18.08 -10.21 3.77
CA GLY A 104 16.99 -10.46 2.85
C GLY A 104 15.75 -9.59 3.05
N THR A 105 15.89 -8.41 3.65
CA THR A 105 14.78 -7.52 3.96
C THR A 105 14.38 -6.59 2.82
N ASP A 106 15.14 -6.59 1.72
CA ASP A 106 14.84 -5.94 0.45
C ASP A 106 13.76 -6.64 -0.37
N GLU A 107 13.56 -7.95 -0.17
CA GLU A 107 12.62 -8.77 -0.94
C GLU A 107 11.42 -9.25 -0.10
N PRO A 108 10.59 -8.34 0.48
CA PRO A 108 9.44 -8.78 1.28
C PRO A 108 8.33 -9.40 0.44
N SER A 109 8.17 -9.04 -0.84
CA SER A 109 7.06 -9.46 -1.71
C SER A 109 7.45 -10.56 -2.70
N THR A 110 8.71 -10.95 -2.78
CA THR A 110 9.22 -11.92 -3.77
C THR A 110 9.79 -13.16 -3.08
N ASN A 111 10.22 -14.14 -3.87
CA ASN A 111 10.88 -15.35 -3.39
C ASN A 111 12.41 -15.33 -3.55
N ALA A 112 13.00 -14.17 -3.87
CA ALA A 112 14.41 -14.06 -4.24
C ALA A 112 15.40 -14.30 -3.07
N CYS A 113 15.01 -13.97 -1.84
CA CYS A 113 15.87 -14.14 -0.67
C CYS A 113 15.60 -15.44 0.11
N PRO A 114 16.54 -16.41 0.22
CA PRO A 114 16.28 -17.72 0.86
C PRO A 114 15.89 -17.69 2.34
N ARG A 115 16.23 -16.62 3.06
CA ARG A 115 15.86 -16.40 4.48
C ARG A 115 14.80 -15.29 4.63
N GLY A 116 14.23 -14.83 3.52
CA GLY A 116 13.18 -13.83 3.51
C GLY A 116 11.91 -14.35 4.20
N ILE A 117 11.15 -13.41 4.75
CA ILE A 117 9.88 -13.68 5.43
C ILE A 117 8.83 -12.83 4.75
N PHE A 118 7.79 -13.49 4.22
CA PHE A 118 6.61 -12.83 3.70
C PHE A 118 5.55 -12.78 4.79
N TYR A 119 5.03 -11.59 5.07
CA TYR A 119 3.88 -11.40 5.96
C TYR A 119 2.58 -11.38 5.15
N CYS A 120 1.66 -12.30 5.44
CA CYS A 120 0.33 -12.32 4.84
C CYS A 120 -0.39 -10.97 5.08
N ASP A 121 -1.28 -10.55 4.17
CA ASP A 121 -1.98 -9.25 4.26
C ASP A 121 -2.88 -9.17 5.52
N THR A 122 -3.47 -10.30 5.91
CA THR A 122 -4.42 -10.42 7.01
C THR A 122 -3.71 -10.52 8.36
N GLN A 123 -3.20 -9.39 8.86
CA GLN A 123 -2.37 -9.33 10.07
C GLN A 123 -3.19 -9.03 11.34
N TYR A 124 -4.08 -9.93 11.76
CA TYR A 124 -4.90 -9.72 12.96
C TYR A 124 -4.05 -9.59 14.22
N GLN A 125 -4.22 -8.48 14.96
CA GLN A 125 -3.50 -8.19 16.21
C GLN A 125 -3.63 -9.27 17.30
N LYS A 126 -4.66 -10.12 17.23
CA LYS A 126 -4.92 -11.19 18.22
C LYS A 126 -4.39 -12.56 17.81
N LYS A 127 -3.91 -12.75 16.57
CA LYS A 127 -3.31 -14.02 16.13
C LYS A 127 -1.78 -13.98 16.32
N PRO A 128 -1.15 -15.09 16.72
CA PRO A 128 0.31 -15.16 16.79
C PRO A 128 0.93 -14.90 15.41
N VAL A 129 2.03 -14.15 15.38
CA VAL A 129 2.76 -13.77 14.14
C VAL A 129 3.15 -14.99 13.29
N ALA A 130 3.42 -16.14 13.92
CA ALA A 130 3.73 -17.38 13.23
C ALA A 130 2.59 -17.90 12.33
N LEU A 131 1.33 -17.50 12.57
CA LEU A 131 0.18 -17.80 11.71
C LEU A 131 0.00 -16.77 10.58
N LEU A 132 0.87 -15.77 10.50
CA LEU A 132 0.77 -14.61 9.60
C LEU A 132 1.97 -14.48 8.68
N THR A 133 2.83 -15.49 8.62
CA THR A 133 4.09 -15.46 7.87
C THR A 133 4.34 -16.75 7.14
N VAL A 134 4.90 -16.65 5.95
CA VAL A 134 5.43 -17.78 5.19
C VAL A 134 6.89 -17.49 4.80
N PRO A 135 7.74 -18.52 4.62
CA PRO A 135 9.05 -18.34 4.01
C PRO A 135 8.91 -17.74 2.61
N SER A 136 9.83 -16.86 2.22
CA SER A 136 9.88 -16.26 0.87
C SER A 136 9.77 -17.28 -0.26
N GLY A 137 10.39 -18.47 -0.12
CA GLY A 137 10.32 -19.53 -1.13
C GLY A 137 8.91 -20.08 -1.41
N LYS A 138 7.91 -19.73 -0.60
CA LYS A 138 6.50 -20.05 -0.81
C LYS A 138 5.71 -18.95 -1.50
N VAL A 139 6.34 -17.80 -1.73
CA VAL A 139 5.69 -16.68 -2.41
C VAL A 139 5.63 -16.97 -3.90
N ASN A 140 4.43 -16.94 -4.46
CA ASN A 140 4.15 -17.26 -5.86
C ASN A 140 4.70 -18.63 -6.29
N ASP A 141 4.64 -19.64 -5.41
CA ASP A 141 5.03 -21.02 -5.71
C ASP A 141 3.87 -21.87 -6.28
N GLY A 142 2.67 -21.28 -6.35
CA GLY A 142 1.46 -21.92 -6.84
C GLY A 142 0.67 -22.66 -5.77
N ILE A 143 1.04 -22.53 -4.49
CA ILE A 143 0.38 -23.15 -3.35
C ILE A 143 -0.15 -22.04 -2.43
N CYS A 144 -1.40 -22.15 -2.01
CA CYS A 144 -1.97 -21.21 -1.06
C CYS A 144 -1.50 -21.56 0.37
N ASP A 145 -0.47 -20.88 0.87
CA ASP A 145 0.06 -21.06 2.22
C ASP A 145 -0.44 -19.99 3.19
N CYS A 146 -0.68 -18.76 2.74
CA CYS A 146 -1.42 -17.79 3.53
C CYS A 146 -2.92 -18.12 3.52
N CYS A 147 -3.56 -18.03 4.69
CA CYS A 147 -5.02 -18.23 4.80
C CYS A 147 -5.85 -17.26 3.96
N ASP A 148 -5.29 -16.09 3.64
CA ASP A 148 -5.92 -15.08 2.80
C ASP A 148 -5.45 -15.12 1.35
N GLY A 149 -4.54 -16.05 1.02
CA GLY A 149 -3.98 -16.21 -0.32
C GLY A 149 -3.03 -15.10 -0.78
N SER A 150 -2.62 -14.21 0.12
CA SER A 150 -1.83 -13.02 -0.24
C SER A 150 -0.41 -13.33 -0.71
N ASP A 151 0.10 -14.52 -0.41
CA ASP A 151 1.38 -15.07 -0.87
C ASP A 151 1.41 -15.38 -2.37
N GLU A 152 0.24 -15.57 -2.97
CA GLU A 152 0.08 -15.93 -4.38
C GLU A 152 -0.48 -14.74 -5.19
N TRP A 153 0.22 -13.61 -5.20
CA TRP A 153 -0.28 -12.37 -5.80
C TRP A 153 0.07 -12.22 -7.29
N LEU A 154 1.06 -12.96 -7.81
CA LEU A 154 1.37 -13.08 -9.24
C LEU A 154 0.49 -14.16 -9.90
N HIS A 155 -0.82 -13.92 -9.94
CA HIS A 155 -1.72 -14.83 -10.65
C HIS A 155 -1.81 -14.51 -12.13
N GLU A 156 -1.21 -15.38 -12.95
CA GLU A 156 -1.62 -15.54 -14.35
C GLU A 156 -2.97 -16.26 -14.39
N SER A 157 -3.95 -15.70 -15.11
CA SER A 157 -5.32 -16.21 -15.20
C SER A 157 -5.45 -17.67 -15.64
N ASP A 158 -4.40 -18.22 -16.24
CA ASP A 158 -4.38 -19.56 -16.81
C ASP A 158 -3.73 -20.61 -15.89
N LYS A 159 -3.13 -20.20 -14.77
CA LYS A 159 -2.48 -21.10 -13.81
C LYS A 159 -3.44 -21.45 -12.66
N LYS A 160 -3.66 -22.76 -12.48
CA LYS A 160 -4.39 -23.28 -11.32
C LYS A 160 -3.45 -23.37 -10.12
N LEU A 161 -3.99 -23.06 -8.95
CA LEU A 161 -3.25 -23.01 -7.68
C LEU A 161 -3.67 -24.17 -6.81
N LEU A 162 -2.78 -24.60 -5.94
CA LEU A 162 -3.04 -25.69 -5.02
C LEU A 162 -3.46 -25.14 -3.65
N SER A 163 -4.75 -25.21 -3.36
CA SER A 163 -5.26 -24.93 -2.01
C SER A 163 -5.20 -26.17 -1.12
N GLN A 164 -4.99 -25.97 0.18
CA GLN A 164 -4.92 -27.02 1.19
C GLN A 164 -6.02 -26.80 2.24
N LEU A 165 -6.95 -27.76 2.38
CA LEU A 165 -7.89 -27.78 3.51
C LEU A 165 -7.25 -28.54 4.67
N TYR A 166 -6.71 -27.80 5.63
CA TYR A 166 -5.95 -28.35 6.77
C TYR A 166 -6.76 -29.36 7.58
N GLU A 167 -8.08 -29.14 7.75
CA GLU A 167 -8.98 -30.04 8.48
C GLU A 167 -9.17 -31.41 7.81
N LYS A 168 -8.91 -31.54 6.50
CA LYS A 168 -9.23 -32.75 5.72
C LYS A 168 -8.04 -33.39 5.02
N ASN A 169 -6.83 -32.82 5.15
CA ASN A 169 -5.63 -33.26 4.41
C ASN A 169 -5.88 -33.42 2.90
N TYR A 170 -6.77 -32.60 2.33
CA TYR A 170 -7.14 -32.65 0.92
C TYR A 170 -6.53 -31.46 0.19
N ARG A 171 -5.91 -31.72 -0.96
CA ARG A 171 -5.37 -30.70 -1.86
C ARG A 171 -6.23 -30.63 -3.11
N TYR A 172 -6.53 -29.41 -3.57
CA TYR A 172 -7.35 -29.21 -4.75
C TYR A 172 -6.95 -27.95 -5.50
N TYR A 173 -7.24 -27.97 -6.80
CA TYR A 173 -6.95 -26.84 -7.65
C TYR A 173 -8.02 -25.77 -7.52
N VAL A 174 -7.58 -24.52 -7.37
CA VAL A 174 -8.42 -23.33 -7.32
C VAL A 174 -7.95 -22.31 -8.36
N ALA A 175 -8.86 -21.45 -8.81
CA ALA A 175 -8.52 -20.33 -9.69
C ALA A 175 -7.87 -19.17 -8.93
N THR A 176 -8.29 -18.98 -7.67
CA THR A 176 -7.74 -18.00 -6.74
C THR A 176 -7.66 -18.62 -5.36
N CYS A 177 -6.70 -18.21 -4.56
CA CYS A 177 -6.58 -18.70 -3.19
C CYS A 177 -7.82 -18.29 -2.36
N PRO A 178 -8.42 -19.23 -1.61
CA PRO A 178 -9.54 -18.91 -0.75
C PRO A 178 -9.07 -18.10 0.45
N ASN A 179 -9.92 -17.18 0.94
CA ASN A 179 -9.68 -16.48 2.21
C ASN A 179 -10.19 -17.33 3.40
N VAL A 180 -9.70 -18.57 3.48
CA VAL A 180 -10.09 -19.55 4.51
C VAL A 180 -8.90 -20.44 4.82
N CYS A 181 -8.65 -20.62 6.12
CA CYS A 181 -8.04 -21.81 6.68
C CYS A 181 -9.07 -22.54 7.57
#